data_AF-A0A957BVT3-F1
#
_entry.id   AF-A0A957BVT3-F1
#
_cell.length_a   1.000
_cell.length_b   1.000
_cell.length_c   1.000
_cell.angle_alpha   90.00
_cell.angle_beta   90.00
_cell.angle_gamma   90.00
#
_symmetry.space_group_name_H-M   'P 1'
#
loop_
_entity.id
_entity.type
_entity.pdbx_description
1 polymer ?
#
loop_
_entity_poly.entity_id
_entity_poly.type
_entity_poly.pdbx_seq_one_letter_code
_entity_poly.pdbx_strand_id
1 'polypeptide(L)'
;MKAAPHSETQIAPPPWKLHGDGLVLLYRFSSSFVQTQGFVSPDMGQFLGGLGAIMLVDYQDSGVGSYHELLFIPGRFELAGKKAHSISKIYVSTQASLASGRANWGIPKEHAEFQRTFEGDTQQWRVSSGQRDIFRVSYTPGRVAFRVWTWPFFAPLIQHLDGQTFVTRITGHGVCKLARVDDLQVDPACFPDVAGIQPIGVIRASRFHITFPVPRLV
;
A
#
# COMPACT_ATOMS: atom_id res chain seq x y z
N MET A 1 -10.25 -38.17 -13.89
CA MET A 1 -9.68 -37.01 -13.16
C MET A 1 -8.43 -36.56 -13.90
N LYS A 2 -8.43 -35.38 -14.51
CA LYS A 2 -7.21 -34.70 -14.99
C LYS A 2 -7.02 -33.49 -14.08
N ALA A 3 -5.90 -33.47 -13.36
CA ALA A 3 -5.47 -32.29 -12.62
C ALA A 3 -5.32 -31.13 -13.62
N ALA A 4 -5.95 -29.99 -13.33
CA ALA A 4 -5.74 -28.78 -14.10
C ALA A 4 -4.27 -28.36 -13.96
N PRO A 5 -3.60 -27.96 -15.06
CA PRO A 5 -2.24 -27.47 -14.98
C PRO A 5 -2.22 -26.23 -14.09
N HIS A 6 -1.37 -26.24 -13.06
CA HIS A 6 -1.06 -25.02 -12.31
C HIS A 6 -0.41 -24.06 -13.31
N SER A 7 -1.17 -23.09 -13.81
CA SER A 7 -0.62 -22.05 -14.67
C SER A 7 0.44 -21.32 -13.85
N GLU A 8 1.72 -21.53 -14.17
CA GLU A 8 2.79 -20.71 -13.63
C GLU A 8 2.42 -19.26 -13.87
N THR A 9 2.23 -18.51 -12.78
CA THR A 9 1.87 -17.10 -12.88
C THR A 9 3.05 -16.36 -13.51
N GLN A 10 2.89 -15.93 -14.76
CA GLN A 10 3.94 -15.23 -15.49
C GLN A 10 4.30 -13.93 -14.76
N ILE A 11 5.58 -13.73 -14.48
CA ILE A 11 6.09 -12.53 -13.83
C ILE A 11 6.20 -11.40 -14.86
N ALA A 12 5.48 -10.31 -14.64
CA ALA A 12 5.58 -9.12 -15.48
C ALA A 12 6.80 -8.28 -15.04
N PRO A 13 7.77 -8.00 -15.92
CA PRO A 13 9.01 -7.34 -15.53
C PRO A 13 8.82 -5.85 -15.19
N PRO A 14 9.71 -5.25 -14.38
CA PRO A 14 9.78 -3.80 -14.19
C PRO A 14 10.42 -3.11 -15.42
N PRO A 15 10.25 -1.78 -15.59
CA PRO A 15 9.50 -0.86 -14.75
C PRO A 15 7.99 -0.93 -14.98
N TRP A 16 7.21 -0.71 -13.94
CA TRP A 16 5.76 -0.58 -14.06
C TRP A 16 5.34 0.88 -14.09
N LYS A 17 4.55 1.23 -15.11
CA LYS A 17 3.78 2.47 -15.13
C LYS A 17 2.38 2.13 -14.63
N LEU A 18 1.96 2.85 -13.60
CA LEU A 18 0.73 2.61 -12.87
C LEU A 18 -0.17 3.82 -13.05
N HIS A 19 -1.42 3.59 -13.42
CA HIS A 19 -2.46 4.61 -13.45
C HIS A 19 -3.63 4.19 -12.57
N GLY A 20 -4.11 5.11 -11.74
CA GLY A 20 -5.20 4.77 -10.84
C GLY A 20 -5.71 5.88 -9.94
N ASP A 21 -6.47 5.42 -8.96
CA ASP A 21 -7.22 6.20 -7.99
C ASP A 21 -7.03 5.59 -6.60
N GLY A 22 -6.92 6.41 -5.56
CA GLY A 22 -6.73 5.87 -4.21
C GLY A 22 -6.99 6.84 -3.08
N LEU A 23 -7.17 6.26 -1.90
CA LEU A 23 -7.26 6.95 -0.62
C LEU A 23 -5.93 6.78 0.12
N VAL A 24 -5.41 7.86 0.68
CA VAL A 24 -4.21 7.88 1.51
C VAL A 24 -4.57 8.45 2.86
N LEU A 25 -4.39 7.66 3.91
CA LEU A 25 -4.55 8.07 5.31
C LEU A 25 -3.14 8.23 5.89
N LEU A 26 -2.80 9.44 6.31
CA LEU A 26 -1.48 9.78 6.84
C LEU A 26 -1.50 9.75 8.36
N TYR A 27 -0.44 9.21 8.96
CA TYR A 27 -0.33 9.01 10.40
C TYR A 27 1.08 9.30 10.91
N ARG A 28 1.21 9.40 12.24
CA ARG A 28 2.48 9.31 12.96
C ARG A 28 2.31 8.28 14.07
N PHE A 29 2.91 7.11 13.90
CA PHE A 29 2.79 6.01 14.86
C PHE A 29 3.90 6.08 15.92
N SER A 30 3.56 5.69 17.15
CA SER A 30 4.54 5.50 18.22
C SER A 30 5.35 4.22 18.00
N SER A 31 6.54 4.15 18.59
CA SER A 31 7.33 2.92 18.57
C SER A 31 6.59 1.75 19.21
N SER A 32 5.82 2.00 20.29
CA SER A 32 5.01 0.96 20.94
C SER A 32 3.95 0.39 19.99
N PHE A 33 3.24 1.25 19.24
CA PHE A 33 2.26 0.82 18.26
C PHE A 33 2.91 -0.02 17.16
N VAL A 34 4.03 0.43 16.61
CA VAL A 34 4.70 -0.30 15.51
C VAL A 34 5.23 -1.66 15.98
N GLN A 35 5.71 -1.76 17.22
CA GLN A 35 6.19 -3.04 17.76
C GLN A 35 5.06 -4.05 18.00
N THR A 36 3.86 -3.59 18.40
CA THR A 36 2.76 -4.50 18.75
C THR A 36 1.75 -4.72 17.62
N GLN A 37 1.59 -3.75 16.73
CA GLN A 37 0.55 -3.70 15.69
C GLN A 37 1.12 -3.37 14.31
N GLY A 38 2.43 -3.17 14.17
CA GLY A 38 3.03 -2.66 12.94
C GLY A 38 3.28 -3.71 11.85
N PHE A 39 3.06 -4.99 12.14
CA PHE A 39 3.36 -6.12 11.24
C PHE A 39 4.81 -6.08 10.72
N VAL A 40 5.74 -5.60 11.55
CA VAL A 40 7.15 -5.45 11.16
C VAL A 40 7.90 -6.78 11.32
N SER A 41 8.68 -7.16 10.31
CA SER A 41 9.64 -8.26 10.45
C SER A 41 10.94 -7.75 11.09
N PRO A 42 11.70 -8.61 11.79
CA PRO A 42 13.01 -8.24 12.36
C PRO A 42 13.99 -7.65 11.33
N ASP A 43 13.87 -8.13 10.10
CA ASP A 43 14.66 -7.81 8.91
C ASP A 43 14.36 -6.41 8.33
N MET A 44 13.34 -5.71 8.82
CA MET A 44 13.08 -4.31 8.47
C MET A 44 14.07 -3.31 9.11
N GLY A 45 14.83 -3.75 10.12
CA GLY A 45 15.78 -2.91 10.84
C GLY A 45 15.14 -2.03 11.92
N GLN A 46 15.84 -1.00 12.36
CA GLN A 46 15.41 -0.18 13.49
C GLN A 46 14.34 0.84 13.08
N PHE A 47 13.19 0.85 13.76
CA PHE A 47 12.18 1.88 13.55
C PHE A 47 12.65 3.27 14.01
N LEU A 48 12.48 4.27 13.14
CA LEU A 48 12.89 5.66 13.34
C LEU A 48 11.72 6.65 13.46
N GLY A 49 10.47 6.17 13.39
CA GLY A 49 9.31 7.05 13.33
C GLY A 49 9.16 7.80 12.00
N GLY A 50 8.45 8.92 12.04
CA GLY A 50 8.13 9.73 10.87
C GLY A 50 6.72 9.50 10.34
N LEU A 51 6.49 9.91 9.10
CA LEU A 51 5.18 9.80 8.46
C LEU A 51 4.89 8.34 8.09
N GLY A 52 3.82 7.79 8.64
CA GLY A 52 3.25 6.52 8.22
C GLY A 52 2.05 6.76 7.29
N ALA A 53 1.64 5.72 6.59
CA ALA A 53 0.49 5.76 5.71
C ALA A 53 -0.26 4.43 5.65
N ILE A 54 -1.58 4.51 5.55
CA ILE A 54 -2.42 3.44 5.00
C ILE A 54 -2.93 3.92 3.65
N MET A 55 -2.85 3.07 2.62
CA MET A 55 -3.33 3.41 1.30
C MET A 55 -4.26 2.34 0.77
N LEU A 56 -5.39 2.76 0.20
CA LEU A 56 -6.24 1.93 -0.63
C LEU A 56 -6.18 2.42 -2.05
N VAL A 57 -5.84 1.54 -2.98
CA VAL A 57 -5.54 1.92 -4.35
C VAL A 57 -6.29 1.03 -5.32
N ASP A 58 -6.87 1.65 -6.33
CA ASP A 58 -7.46 1.06 -7.52
C ASP A 58 -6.56 1.39 -8.70
N TYR A 59 -5.70 0.45 -9.09
CA TYR A 59 -4.93 0.56 -10.32
C TYR A 59 -5.81 0.09 -11.48
N GLN A 60 -6.09 1.00 -12.39
CA GLN A 60 -6.84 0.73 -13.62
C GLN A 60 -5.92 0.19 -14.73
N ASP A 61 -4.63 0.57 -14.69
CA ASP A 61 -3.62 0.11 -15.63
C ASP A 61 -2.28 -0.16 -14.91
N SER A 62 -1.65 -1.29 -15.23
CA SER A 62 -0.36 -1.73 -14.68
C SER A 62 0.30 -2.78 -15.57
N GLY A 63 1.53 -3.20 -15.22
CA GLY A 63 2.22 -4.30 -15.88
C GLY A 63 1.49 -5.66 -15.80
N VAL A 64 0.47 -5.80 -14.94
CA VAL A 64 -0.36 -7.00 -14.77
C VAL A 64 -1.86 -6.73 -14.97
N GLY A 65 -2.21 -5.61 -15.60
CA GLY A 65 -3.59 -5.15 -15.74
C GLY A 65 -4.15 -4.50 -14.46
N SER A 66 -5.47 -4.36 -14.38
CA SER A 66 -6.12 -3.69 -13.25
C SER A 66 -6.10 -4.53 -11.98
N TYR A 67 -5.88 -3.90 -10.82
CA TYR A 67 -5.95 -4.56 -9.53
C TYR A 67 -6.09 -3.56 -8.38
N HIS A 68 -6.49 -4.04 -7.21
CA HIS A 68 -6.60 -3.23 -5.99
C HIS A 68 -5.47 -3.52 -5.00
N GLU A 69 -5.10 -2.53 -4.19
CA GLU A 69 -4.18 -2.67 -3.06
C GLU A 69 -4.77 -2.08 -1.78
N LEU A 70 -4.48 -2.72 -0.64
CA LEU A 70 -4.49 -2.11 0.69
C LEU A 70 -3.08 -2.27 1.24
N LEU A 71 -2.39 -1.19 1.58
CA LEU A 71 -1.03 -1.26 2.10
C LEU A 71 -0.84 -0.41 3.34
N PHE A 72 0.16 -0.80 4.14
CA PHE A 72 0.58 -0.11 5.35
C PHE A 72 2.08 0.17 5.34
N ILE A 73 2.42 1.43 5.59
CA ILE A 73 3.78 1.92 5.83
C ILE A 73 3.81 2.50 7.26
N PRO A 74 4.49 1.84 8.22
CA PRO A 74 4.53 2.31 9.61
C PRO A 74 5.28 3.64 9.81
N GLY A 75 6.21 3.94 8.90
CA GLY A 75 7.13 5.06 9.05
C GLY A 75 8.46 4.74 8.41
N ARG A 76 9.54 5.32 8.93
CA ARG A 76 10.89 5.07 8.44
C ARG A 76 11.62 4.06 9.31
N PHE A 77 12.51 3.31 8.68
CA PHE A 77 13.42 2.36 9.29
C PHE A 77 14.85 2.66 8.89
N GLU A 78 15.80 2.24 9.73
CA GLU A 78 17.21 2.18 9.40
C GLU A 78 17.61 0.75 9.05
N LEU A 79 18.01 0.53 7.79
CA LEU A 79 18.49 -0.75 7.28
C LEU A 79 19.80 -0.54 6.51
N ALA A 80 20.84 -1.28 6.88
CA ALA A 80 22.17 -1.19 6.26
C ALA A 80 22.69 0.26 6.13
N GLY A 81 22.53 1.06 7.20
CA GLY A 81 22.95 2.47 7.25
C GLY A 81 22.10 3.43 6.41
N LYS A 82 20.95 2.99 5.88
CA LYS A 82 20.03 3.82 5.08
C LYS A 82 18.69 4.01 5.79
N LYS A 83 18.20 5.24 5.75
CA LYS A 83 16.89 5.62 6.31
C LYS A 83 15.84 5.63 5.21
N ALA A 84 14.82 4.80 5.34
CA ALA A 84 13.87 4.54 4.26
C ALA A 84 12.49 4.17 4.79
N HIS A 85 11.46 4.26 3.95
CA HIS A 85 10.16 3.66 4.23
C HIS A 85 10.17 2.17 3.86
N SER A 86 9.34 1.38 4.53
CA SER A 86 9.09 -0.04 4.21
C SER A 86 7.59 -0.32 4.27
N ILE A 87 7.05 -1.11 3.34
CA ILE A 87 5.68 -1.61 3.45
C ILE A 87 5.73 -2.88 4.29
N SER A 88 5.12 -2.87 5.46
CA SER A 88 5.14 -4.00 6.39
C SER A 88 3.93 -4.92 6.25
N LYS A 89 2.81 -4.41 5.71
CA LYS A 89 1.63 -5.21 5.42
C LYS A 89 0.97 -4.73 4.14
N ILE A 90 0.60 -5.65 3.26
CA ILE A 90 -0.07 -5.32 2.00
C ILE A 90 -0.91 -6.48 1.46
N TYR A 91 -2.12 -6.14 1.04
CA TYR A 91 -3.07 -7.00 0.39
C TYR A 91 -3.31 -6.55 -1.04
N VAL A 92 -3.47 -7.50 -1.97
CA VAL A 92 -3.76 -7.25 -3.39
C VAL A 92 -4.83 -8.17 -3.94
N SER A 93 -5.56 -7.70 -4.96
CA SER A 93 -6.70 -8.44 -5.52
C SER A 93 -6.36 -9.45 -6.62
N THR A 94 -5.10 -9.57 -7.05
CA THR A 94 -4.71 -10.47 -8.14
C THR A 94 -3.43 -11.23 -7.83
N GLN A 95 -3.42 -12.51 -8.21
CA GLN A 95 -2.24 -13.36 -8.06
C GLN A 95 -1.03 -12.86 -8.88
N ALA A 96 -1.28 -12.27 -10.05
CA ALA A 96 -0.24 -11.70 -10.89
C ALA A 96 0.49 -10.53 -10.20
N SER A 97 -0.24 -9.65 -9.50
CA SER A 97 0.35 -8.56 -8.72
C SER A 97 1.12 -9.08 -7.50
N LEU A 98 0.62 -10.13 -6.85
CA LEU A 98 1.30 -10.79 -5.74
C LEU A 98 2.64 -11.37 -6.19
N ALA A 99 2.62 -12.24 -7.19
CA ALA A 99 3.79 -12.95 -7.69
C ALA A 99 4.84 -11.96 -8.23
N SER A 100 4.43 -11.03 -9.09
CA SER A 100 5.34 -10.05 -9.68
C SER A 100 5.84 -9.03 -8.66
N GLY A 101 5.00 -8.60 -7.71
CA GLY A 101 5.37 -7.67 -6.65
C GLY A 101 6.47 -8.22 -5.74
N ARG A 102 6.34 -9.50 -5.36
CA ARG A 102 7.34 -10.22 -4.58
C ARG A 102 8.63 -10.44 -5.38
N ALA A 103 8.52 -10.95 -6.60
CA ALA A 103 9.69 -11.24 -7.45
C ALA A 103 10.50 -10.00 -7.82
N ASN A 104 9.82 -8.89 -8.14
CA ASN A 104 10.49 -7.69 -8.63
C ASN A 104 10.95 -6.73 -7.52
N TRP A 105 10.27 -6.67 -6.38
CA TRP A 105 10.55 -5.64 -5.36
C TRP A 105 10.60 -6.16 -3.93
N GLY A 106 10.51 -7.48 -3.72
CA GLY A 106 10.54 -8.07 -2.38
C GLY A 106 9.33 -7.71 -1.51
N ILE A 107 8.23 -7.22 -2.09
CA ILE A 107 7.08 -6.73 -1.33
C ILE A 107 6.27 -7.94 -0.79
N PRO A 108 5.95 -7.99 0.52
CA PRO A 108 5.25 -9.12 1.14
C PRO A 108 3.74 -9.06 0.89
N LYS A 109 3.33 -9.21 -0.37
CA LYS A 109 1.92 -9.16 -0.79
C LYS A 109 1.17 -10.44 -0.38
N GLU A 110 -0.02 -10.24 0.15
CA GLU A 110 -1.02 -11.29 0.41
C GLU A 110 -2.25 -11.06 -0.48
N HIS A 111 -3.01 -12.13 -0.74
CA HIS A 111 -4.24 -12.03 -1.52
C HIS A 111 -5.42 -11.58 -0.63
N ALA A 112 -6.29 -10.72 -1.17
CA ALA A 112 -7.56 -10.34 -0.55
C ALA A 112 -8.61 -10.00 -1.61
N GLU A 113 -9.89 -10.10 -1.26
CA GLU A 113 -10.98 -9.57 -2.07
C GLU A 113 -11.26 -8.11 -1.72
N PHE A 114 -11.64 -7.32 -2.72
CA PHE A 114 -11.90 -5.88 -2.59
C PHE A 114 -13.27 -5.56 -3.15
N GLN A 115 -14.03 -4.76 -2.41
CA GLN A 115 -15.32 -4.23 -2.84
C GLN A 115 -15.34 -2.73 -2.64
N ARG A 116 -15.92 -2.02 -3.61
CA ARG A 116 -16.09 -0.58 -3.58
C ARG A 116 -17.55 -0.25 -3.83
N THR A 117 -18.09 0.65 -3.01
CA THR A 117 -19.44 1.19 -3.21
C THR A 117 -19.41 2.71 -3.12
N PHE A 118 -20.42 3.33 -3.73
CA PHE A 118 -20.55 4.78 -3.85
C PHE A 118 -22.00 5.14 -3.49
N GLU A 119 -22.18 5.96 -2.46
CA GLU A 119 -23.49 6.38 -1.96
C GLU A 119 -23.48 7.91 -1.79
N GLY A 120 -24.05 8.61 -2.77
CA GLY A 120 -23.94 10.07 -2.84
C GLY A 120 -22.48 10.52 -2.96
N ASP A 121 -22.04 11.38 -2.04
CA ASP A 121 -20.65 11.87 -1.97
C ASP A 121 -19.73 10.89 -1.20
N THR A 122 -20.29 9.87 -0.54
CA THR A 122 -19.54 8.90 0.27
C THR A 122 -19.03 7.74 -0.58
N GLN A 123 -17.77 7.37 -0.38
CA GLN A 123 -17.13 6.20 -0.98
C GLN A 123 -16.77 5.21 0.11
N GLN A 124 -16.95 3.92 -0.16
CA GLN A 124 -16.59 2.86 0.77
C GLN A 124 -15.65 1.85 0.11
N TRP A 125 -14.71 1.35 0.90
CA TRP A 125 -13.94 0.17 0.62
C TRP A 125 -14.21 -0.90 1.66
N ARG A 126 -14.28 -2.15 1.21
CA ARG A 126 -14.23 -3.35 2.05
C ARG A 126 -13.16 -4.27 1.49
N VAL A 127 -12.28 -4.75 2.37
CA VAL A 127 -11.21 -5.70 2.07
C VAL A 127 -11.43 -6.92 2.94
N SER A 128 -11.46 -8.10 2.33
CA SER A 128 -11.70 -9.39 3.00
C SER A 128 -10.72 -10.46 2.54
N SER A 129 -10.62 -11.54 3.31
CA SER A 129 -10.02 -12.78 2.84
C SER A 129 -10.98 -13.92 3.18
N GLY A 130 -11.69 -14.43 2.18
CA GLY A 130 -12.75 -15.42 2.38
C GLY A 130 -13.92 -14.82 3.17
N GLN A 131 -14.19 -15.36 4.36
CA GLN A 131 -15.28 -14.89 5.23
C GLN A 131 -14.84 -13.84 6.27
N ARG A 132 -13.55 -13.52 6.33
CA ARG A 132 -12.98 -12.60 7.32
C ARG A 132 -12.85 -11.20 6.72
N ASP A 133 -13.53 -10.22 7.33
CA ASP A 133 -13.33 -8.81 7.03
C ASP A 133 -11.99 -8.34 7.62
N ILE A 134 -11.13 -7.77 6.78
CA ILE A 134 -9.81 -7.28 7.18
C ILE A 134 -9.87 -5.79 7.48
N PHE A 135 -10.47 -5.02 6.57
CA PHE A 135 -10.48 -3.57 6.64
C PHE A 135 -11.72 -3.01 5.95
N ARG A 136 -12.37 -2.04 6.57
CA ARG A 136 -13.48 -1.29 6.00
C ARG A 136 -13.27 0.18 6.27
N VAL A 137 -13.46 1.02 5.26
CA VAL A 137 -13.45 2.47 5.44
C VAL A 137 -14.52 3.10 4.58
N SER A 138 -15.30 4.01 5.16
CA SER A 138 -16.12 4.96 4.43
C SER A 138 -15.51 6.36 4.56
N TYR A 139 -15.55 7.12 3.47
CA TYR A 139 -14.95 8.44 3.43
C TYR A 139 -15.63 9.34 2.41
N THR A 140 -15.60 10.64 2.69
CA THR A 140 -16.17 11.67 1.84
C THR A 140 -15.04 12.57 1.31
N PRO A 141 -14.76 12.56 -0.01
CA PRO A 141 -13.82 13.50 -0.62
C PRO A 141 -14.34 14.94 -0.56
N GLY A 142 -13.44 15.88 -0.31
CA GLY A 142 -13.71 17.31 -0.44
C GLY A 142 -13.91 17.74 -1.90
N ARG A 143 -14.19 19.04 -2.10
CA ARG A 143 -14.49 19.59 -3.43
C ARG A 143 -13.26 20.20 -4.11
N VAL A 144 -12.32 20.74 -3.34
CA VAL A 144 -11.15 21.45 -3.87
C VAL A 144 -10.06 20.45 -4.26
N ALA A 145 -9.64 20.53 -5.52
CA ALA A 145 -8.58 19.71 -6.09
C ALA A 145 -7.27 20.50 -6.22
N PHE A 146 -6.15 19.84 -5.94
CA PHE A 146 -4.81 20.39 -6.09
C PHE A 146 -3.89 19.35 -6.72
N ARG A 147 -2.96 19.79 -7.58
CA ARG A 147 -2.05 18.88 -8.26
C ARG A 147 -0.80 18.65 -7.41
N VAL A 148 -0.42 17.39 -7.23
CA VAL A 148 0.77 17.01 -6.49
C VAL A 148 1.77 16.32 -7.42
N TRP A 149 3.04 16.65 -7.21
CA TRP A 149 4.17 15.93 -7.75
C TRP A 149 4.90 15.30 -6.59
N THR A 150 5.39 14.10 -6.78
CA THR A 150 6.02 13.37 -5.70
C THR A 150 7.54 13.66 -5.57
N TRP A 151 8.09 14.48 -6.48
CA TRP A 151 9.51 14.82 -6.58
C TRP A 151 10.16 15.48 -5.34
N PRO A 152 9.48 16.24 -4.46
CA PRO A 152 10.18 16.84 -3.32
C PRO A 152 10.25 15.94 -2.06
N PHE A 153 9.70 14.71 -2.04
CA PHE A 153 9.39 14.02 -0.77
C PHE A 153 9.97 12.62 -0.50
N PHE A 154 10.83 12.01 -1.34
CA PHE A 154 11.10 10.57 -1.13
C PHE A 154 12.40 10.18 -0.45
N ALA A 155 12.25 9.70 0.79
CA ALA A 155 13.02 8.54 1.22
C ALA A 155 12.66 7.34 0.32
N PRO A 156 13.63 6.51 -0.09
CA PRO A 156 13.37 5.33 -0.90
C PRO A 156 12.43 4.36 -0.16
N LEU A 157 11.70 3.55 -0.93
CA LEU A 157 11.08 2.33 -0.40
C LEU A 157 12.16 1.26 -0.36
N ILE A 158 12.35 0.65 0.81
CA ILE A 158 13.22 -0.50 0.99
C ILE A 158 12.37 -1.70 1.35
N GLN A 159 12.72 -2.87 0.83
CA GLN A 159 12.16 -4.15 1.22
C GLN A 159 13.28 -5.17 1.37
N HIS A 160 13.14 -6.05 2.35
CA HIS A 160 14.04 -7.17 2.54
C HIS A 160 13.29 -8.47 2.24
N LEU A 161 13.88 -9.32 1.41
CA LEU A 161 13.32 -10.62 1.09
C LEU A 161 14.42 -11.62 0.75
N ASP A 162 14.39 -12.78 1.39
CA ASP A 162 15.28 -13.93 1.11
C ASP A 162 16.77 -13.51 1.07
N GLY A 163 17.19 -12.67 2.02
CA GLY A 163 18.56 -12.16 2.14
C GLY A 163 18.93 -11.01 1.20
N GLN A 164 18.02 -10.59 0.33
CA GLN A 164 18.24 -9.49 -0.62
C GLN A 164 17.52 -8.22 -0.18
N THR A 165 18.17 -7.06 -0.37
CA THR A 165 17.56 -5.77 -0.08
C THR A 165 17.23 -5.01 -1.37
N PHE A 166 15.94 -4.77 -1.59
CA PHE A 166 15.41 -4.06 -2.75
C PHE A 166 15.24 -2.58 -2.42
N VAL A 167 15.90 -1.70 -3.16
CA VAL A 167 15.77 -0.24 -2.98
C VAL A 167 15.10 0.38 -4.20
N THR A 168 13.92 0.95 -3.99
CA THR A 168 13.06 1.47 -5.04
C THR A 168 12.74 2.94 -4.82
N ARG A 169 12.95 3.76 -5.85
CA ARG A 169 12.58 5.19 -5.85
C ARG A 169 11.37 5.40 -6.73
N ILE A 170 10.22 5.41 -6.08
CA ILE A 170 8.93 5.60 -6.74
C ILE A 170 8.80 7.07 -7.14
N THR A 171 8.32 7.33 -8.35
CA THR A 171 8.02 8.69 -8.81
C THR A 171 6.60 8.75 -9.34
N GLY A 172 5.97 9.91 -9.31
CA GLY A 172 4.60 10.04 -9.73
C GLY A 172 4.05 11.45 -9.62
N HIS A 173 2.82 11.58 -10.09
CA HIS A 173 2.04 12.81 -10.04
C HIS A 173 0.57 12.47 -10.07
N GLY A 174 -0.27 13.38 -9.59
CA GLY A 174 -1.72 13.17 -9.60
C GLY A 174 -2.49 14.38 -9.13
N VAL A 175 -3.81 14.26 -9.17
CA VAL A 175 -4.72 15.27 -8.63
C VAL A 175 -5.23 14.80 -7.30
N CYS A 176 -5.04 15.58 -6.26
CA CYS A 176 -5.46 15.25 -4.91
C CYS A 176 -6.62 16.12 -4.46
N LYS A 177 -7.44 15.57 -3.58
CA LYS A 177 -8.42 16.29 -2.78
C LYS A 177 -8.23 15.89 -1.32
N LEU A 178 -8.42 16.82 -0.40
CA LEU A 178 -8.59 16.42 1.01
C LEU A 178 -9.86 15.59 1.12
N ALA A 179 -9.89 14.66 2.05
CA ALA A 179 -11.06 13.85 2.35
C ALA A 179 -11.26 13.77 3.87
N ARG A 180 -12.40 13.24 4.28
CA ARG A 180 -12.71 12.93 5.67
C ARG A 180 -13.09 11.46 5.76
N VAL A 181 -12.55 10.76 6.75
CA VAL A 181 -13.01 9.40 7.09
C VAL A 181 -14.31 9.53 7.88
N ASP A 182 -15.32 8.78 7.47
CA ASP A 182 -16.65 8.76 8.09
C ASP A 182 -16.75 7.62 9.10
N ASP A 183 -16.31 6.42 8.72
CA ASP A 183 -16.19 5.23 9.56
C ASP A 183 -14.95 4.42 9.13
N LEU A 184 -14.28 3.77 10.10
CA LEU A 184 -13.16 2.88 9.84
C LEU A 184 -13.18 1.70 10.81
N GLN A 185 -13.14 0.50 10.25
CA GLN A 185 -13.08 -0.75 10.99
C GLN A 185 -11.92 -1.59 10.47
N VAL A 186 -11.26 -2.30 11.37
CA VAL A 186 -10.12 -3.14 11.05
C VAL A 186 -10.12 -4.35 11.96
N ASP A 187 -9.68 -5.49 11.43
CA ASP A 187 -9.37 -6.66 12.25
C ASP A 187 -7.89 -6.61 12.68
N PRO A 188 -7.60 -6.38 13.97
CA PRO A 188 -6.22 -6.20 14.47
C PRO A 188 -5.31 -7.42 14.24
N ALA A 189 -5.87 -8.60 14.02
CA ALA A 189 -5.09 -9.80 13.72
C ALA A 189 -4.65 -9.87 12.24
N CYS A 190 -5.26 -9.08 11.36
CA CYS A 190 -4.94 -9.06 9.93
C CYS A 190 -4.32 -7.75 9.45
N PHE A 191 -4.56 -6.64 10.15
CA PHE A 191 -4.06 -5.33 9.74
C PHE A 191 -3.92 -4.40 10.97
N PRO A 192 -3.06 -3.36 10.95
CA PRO A 192 -2.83 -2.52 12.12
C PRO A 192 -4.10 -1.88 12.66
N ASP A 193 -4.31 -1.97 13.98
CA ASP A 193 -5.49 -1.41 14.63
C ASP A 193 -5.45 0.13 14.70
N VAL A 194 -5.96 0.76 13.64
CA VAL A 194 -6.04 2.22 13.52
C VAL A 194 -7.45 2.77 13.75
N ALA A 195 -8.43 1.93 14.12
CA ALA A 195 -9.82 2.37 14.30
C ALA A 195 -9.96 3.49 15.36
N GLY A 196 -9.13 3.44 16.40
CA GLY A 196 -9.07 4.48 17.44
C GLY A 196 -8.09 5.63 17.17
N ILE A 197 -7.39 5.64 16.04
CA ILE A 197 -6.33 6.61 15.75
C ILE A 197 -6.80 7.59 14.68
N GLN A 198 -6.81 8.87 15.01
CA GLN A 198 -7.13 9.92 14.06
C GLN A 198 -5.98 10.11 13.05
N PRO A 199 -6.25 10.03 11.73
CA PRO A 199 -5.27 10.40 10.72
C PRO A 199 -4.89 11.87 10.86
N ILE A 200 -3.62 12.20 10.65
CA ILE A 200 -3.18 13.60 10.59
C ILE A 200 -3.53 14.27 9.25
N GLY A 201 -3.92 13.46 8.25
CA GLY A 201 -4.40 13.92 6.97
C GLY A 201 -5.01 12.77 6.17
N VAL A 202 -6.03 13.08 5.38
CA VAL A 202 -6.68 12.10 4.50
C VAL A 202 -6.78 12.72 3.12
N ILE A 203 -6.28 11.99 2.12
CA ILE A 203 -6.13 12.48 0.75
C ILE A 203 -6.77 11.47 -0.19
N ARG A 204 -7.69 11.94 -1.03
CA ARG A 204 -8.15 11.22 -2.21
C ARG A 204 -7.29 11.63 -3.39
N ALA A 205 -6.44 10.74 -3.88
CA ALA A 205 -5.59 10.94 -5.06
C ALA A 205 -6.25 10.31 -6.28
N SER A 206 -6.57 11.12 -7.29
CA SER A 206 -7.24 10.72 -8.53
C SER A 206 -6.38 10.90 -9.76
N ARG A 207 -6.59 10.01 -10.74
CA ARG A 207 -5.88 10.02 -12.04
C ARG A 207 -4.38 10.14 -11.86
N PHE A 208 -3.85 9.48 -10.82
CA PHE A 208 -2.44 9.55 -10.56
C PHE A 208 -1.70 8.65 -11.54
N HIS A 209 -0.46 9.01 -11.84
CA HIS A 209 0.48 8.18 -12.55
C HIS A 209 1.68 7.96 -11.64
N ILE A 210 2.06 6.70 -11.46
CA ILE A 210 3.22 6.30 -10.66
C ILE A 210 4.12 5.43 -11.53
N THR A 211 5.43 5.60 -11.39
CA THR A 211 6.44 4.72 -11.96
C THR A 211 7.13 3.96 -10.84
N PHE A 212 7.03 2.63 -10.90
CA PHE A 212 7.79 1.69 -10.11
C PHE A 212 8.99 1.22 -10.94
N PRO A 213 10.21 1.77 -10.72
CA PRO A 213 11.37 1.43 -11.52
C PRO A 213 11.88 0.02 -11.21
N VAL A 214 12.84 -0.45 -12.02
CA VAL A 214 13.69 -1.59 -11.64
C VAL A 214 14.33 -1.29 -10.28
N PRO A 215 14.26 -2.21 -9.28
CA PRO A 215 14.90 -1.98 -7.99
C PRO A 215 16.42 -1.95 -8.14
N ARG A 216 17.09 -1.33 -7.17
CA ARG A 216 18.52 -1.54 -6.96
C ARG A 216 18.71 -2.53 -5.81
N LEU A 217 19.32 -3.67 -6.10
CA LEU A 217 19.72 -4.65 -5.08
C LEU A 217 20.93 -4.15 -4.30
N VAL A 218 20.96 -4.44 -2.99
CA VAL A 218 22.06 -4.15 -2.06
C VAL A 218 22.22 -5.24 -1.03
#